data_AF-A0A7C6UHI8-F1
#
_entry.id   AF-A0A7C6UHI8-F1
#
_cell.length_a   1.000
_cell.length_b   1.000
_cell.length_c   1.000
_cell.angle_alpha   90.00
_cell.angle_beta   90.00
_cell.angle_gamma   90.00
#
_symmetry.space_group_name_H-M   'P 1'
#
loop_
_entity.id
_entity.type
_entity.pdbx_description
1 polymer ?
#
loop_
_entity_poly.entity_id
_entity_poly.type
_entity_poly.pdbx_seq_one_letter_code
_entity_poly.pdbx_strand_id
1 'polypeptide(L)'
;YAPFSLVYAALAGWGGDAWGWNGTGLIAILVAAWGLLALARRHVESEGLAFAVAAVALATPYAWTTLLGGSPTGFGMALVPWLAWGLDVAVRDGRVRGGVVAAVALVAAAGADLHTFYFSVLFAPVLLCLSAGWGRADGRCQPSWSQRLRALWPLAVGGLLIAAFAAWTHQQLAESTVAGGRTWAEMKLFSPAGKGFVWAHAPGMSRHLYLGVAWFVLVGLSGWAFVRENRRAAVGSRRWPVLLLFVLLGGVLLLAWGAHGPLDGVILKLARKTLPRFVMIRQSVKVYCLLPTIMVLLLARTLPALQRWRWGNVLIVALVVLVLIDSRRAFAPGLCRLPRQMPAYEAVAADATEKDALPHALALPLWPGDSHESSRYEYAAMLSRVRLVNGYSPVIPPGYREAVVVPLSPLNQGELGPAEVQRLRELRVGYLIVHADAFGAARDVPDAATVLARLQTNPHLKLLAQHESQWAFELLPE
;
A
#
# COMPACT_ATOMS: atom_id res chain seq x y z
N TYR A 1 -3.36 -1.49 -12.49
CA TYR A 1 -3.78 -1.81 -11.11
C TYR A 1 -4.90 -2.85 -11.07
N ALA A 2 -4.75 -3.98 -11.78
CA ALA A 2 -5.73 -5.07 -11.75
C ALA A 2 -5.37 -6.08 -10.63
N PRO A 3 -6.34 -6.76 -10.00
CA PRO A 3 -7.76 -6.82 -10.34
C PRO A 3 -8.62 -5.71 -9.69
N PHE A 4 -8.10 -5.01 -8.68
CA PHE A 4 -8.92 -4.09 -7.88
C PHE A 4 -9.42 -2.86 -8.66
N SER A 5 -8.72 -2.41 -9.70
CA SER A 5 -9.26 -1.38 -10.60
C SER A 5 -10.50 -1.83 -11.38
N LEU A 6 -10.64 -3.13 -11.67
CA LEU A 6 -11.83 -3.68 -12.32
C LEU A 6 -13.01 -3.72 -11.35
N VAL A 7 -12.73 -4.08 -10.09
CA VAL A 7 -13.71 -4.02 -9.01
C VAL A 7 -14.18 -2.58 -8.80
N TYR A 8 -13.25 -1.62 -8.78
CA TYR A 8 -13.56 -0.19 -8.72
C TYR A 8 -14.45 0.22 -9.88
N ALA A 9 -14.08 -0.08 -11.12
CA ALA A 9 -14.84 0.33 -12.30
C ALA A 9 -16.27 -0.24 -12.28
N ALA A 10 -16.44 -1.51 -11.91
CA ALA A 10 -17.75 -2.15 -11.81
C ALA A 10 -18.64 -1.48 -10.76
N LEU A 11 -18.09 -1.17 -9.59
CA LEU A 11 -18.85 -0.55 -8.49
C LEU A 11 -19.09 0.94 -8.72
N ALA A 12 -18.11 1.66 -9.26
CA ALA A 12 -18.22 3.08 -9.59
C ALA A 12 -19.31 3.32 -10.63
N GLY A 13 -19.46 2.42 -11.61
CA GLY A 13 -20.54 2.49 -12.60
C GLY A 13 -21.96 2.41 -12.00
N TRP A 14 -22.11 1.87 -10.79
CA TRP A 14 -23.41 1.76 -10.12
C TRP A 14 -23.67 2.88 -9.11
N GLY A 15 -22.66 3.29 -8.33
CA GLY A 15 -22.84 4.22 -7.20
C GLY A 15 -21.98 5.48 -7.23
N GLY A 16 -21.21 5.70 -8.30
CA GLY A 16 -20.22 6.78 -8.42
C GLY A 16 -18.88 6.44 -7.75
N ASP A 17 -17.89 7.34 -7.91
CA ASP A 17 -16.49 7.09 -7.52
C ASP A 17 -16.31 6.74 -6.04
N ALA A 18 -17.02 7.45 -5.14
CA ALA A 18 -16.96 7.17 -3.71
C ALA A 18 -17.45 5.75 -3.37
N TRP A 19 -18.51 5.28 -4.05
CA TRP A 19 -19.00 3.91 -3.89
C TRP A 19 -18.01 2.90 -4.44
N GLY A 20 -17.45 3.18 -5.62
CA GLY A 20 -16.37 2.40 -6.23
C GLY A 20 -15.19 2.21 -5.29
N TRP A 21 -14.70 3.30 -4.71
CA TRP A 21 -13.55 3.28 -3.81
C TRP A 21 -13.83 2.50 -2.52
N ASN A 22 -14.91 2.85 -1.80
CA ASN A 22 -15.27 2.20 -0.54
C ASN A 22 -15.54 0.71 -0.73
N GLY A 23 -16.30 0.35 -1.78
CA GLY A 23 -16.63 -1.05 -2.06
C GLY A 23 -15.41 -1.86 -2.50
N THR A 24 -14.47 -1.26 -3.24
CA THR A 24 -13.20 -1.92 -3.58
C THR A 24 -12.37 -2.19 -2.32
N GLY A 25 -12.30 -1.23 -1.40
CA GLY A 25 -11.65 -1.42 -0.09
C GLY A 25 -12.28 -2.55 0.71
N LEU A 26 -13.61 -2.59 0.78
CA LEU A 26 -14.35 -3.66 1.45
C LEU A 26 -14.07 -5.04 0.82
N ILE A 27 -14.10 -5.13 -0.51
CA ILE A 27 -13.82 -6.39 -1.22
C ILE A 27 -12.39 -6.85 -0.95
N ALA A 28 -11.40 -5.95 -0.93
CA ALA A 28 -10.02 -6.30 -0.59
C ALA A 28 -9.91 -6.88 0.84
N ILE A 29 -10.60 -6.28 1.82
CA ILE A 29 -10.67 -6.79 3.19
C ILE A 29 -11.32 -8.18 3.23
N LEU A 30 -12.43 -8.39 2.52
CA LEU A 30 -13.12 -9.68 2.48
C LEU A 30 -12.27 -10.77 1.83
N VAL A 31 -11.58 -10.46 0.72
CA VAL A 31 -10.63 -11.36 0.06
C VAL A 31 -9.49 -11.72 1.01
N ALA A 32 -8.92 -10.74 1.72
CA ALA A 32 -7.87 -10.98 2.71
C ALA A 32 -8.38 -11.84 3.87
N ALA A 33 -9.52 -11.50 4.46
CA ALA A 33 -10.12 -12.20 5.60
C ALA A 33 -10.40 -13.66 5.26
N TRP A 34 -10.99 -13.93 4.10
CA TRP A 34 -11.24 -15.29 3.65
C TRP A 34 -9.92 -16.03 3.40
N GLY A 35 -8.95 -15.43 2.71
CA GLY A 35 -7.65 -16.06 2.49
C GLY A 35 -6.93 -16.43 3.80
N LEU A 36 -6.94 -15.53 4.78
CA LEU A 36 -6.35 -15.74 6.11
C LEU A 36 -7.08 -16.86 6.88
N LEU A 37 -8.41 -16.87 6.87
CA LEU A 37 -9.22 -17.91 7.52
C LEU A 37 -9.03 -19.27 6.86
N ALA A 38 -9.05 -19.32 5.52
CA ALA A 38 -8.81 -20.53 4.75
C ALA A 38 -7.41 -21.11 5.04
N LEU A 39 -6.41 -20.25 5.19
CA LEU A 39 -5.05 -20.65 5.58
C LEU A 39 -5.01 -21.13 7.04
N ALA A 40 -5.63 -20.42 7.97
CA ALA A 40 -5.67 -20.80 9.39
C ALA A 40 -6.28 -22.20 9.58
N ARG A 41 -7.43 -22.48 8.92
CA ARG A 41 -8.11 -23.79 8.95
C ARG A 41 -7.24 -24.96 8.47
N ARG A 42 -6.15 -24.72 7.74
CA ARG A 42 -5.20 -25.77 7.32
C ARG A 42 -4.18 -26.14 8.41
N HIS A 43 -4.13 -25.37 9.49
CA HIS A 43 -3.12 -25.48 10.53
C HIS A 43 -3.70 -25.63 11.94
N VAL A 44 -4.99 -25.35 12.14
CA VAL A 44 -5.72 -25.60 13.40
C VAL A 44 -6.97 -26.44 13.16
N GLU A 45 -7.33 -27.28 14.13
CA GLU A 45 -8.55 -28.09 14.09
C GLU A 45 -9.78 -27.34 14.62
N SER A 46 -9.57 -26.45 15.58
CA SER A 46 -10.66 -25.64 16.17
C SER A 46 -11.04 -24.48 15.27
N GLU A 47 -12.30 -24.44 14.85
CA GLU A 47 -12.85 -23.37 14.03
C GLU A 47 -12.77 -22.01 14.74
N GLY A 48 -13.07 -21.97 16.05
CA GLY A 48 -12.95 -20.75 16.85
C GLY A 48 -11.51 -20.22 16.91
N LEU A 49 -10.52 -21.13 17.01
CA LEU A 49 -9.12 -20.73 16.95
C LEU A 49 -8.71 -20.24 15.55
N ALA A 50 -9.23 -20.85 14.48
CA ALA A 50 -8.98 -20.41 13.12
C ALA A 50 -9.47 -18.97 12.90
N PHE A 51 -10.69 -18.67 13.37
CA PHE A 51 -11.23 -17.31 13.36
C PHE A 51 -10.41 -16.34 14.21
N ALA A 52 -10.01 -16.72 15.43
CA ALA A 52 -9.20 -15.87 16.30
C ALA A 52 -7.85 -15.52 15.66
N VAL A 53 -7.17 -16.51 15.08
CA VAL A 53 -5.89 -16.32 14.37
C VAL A 53 -6.06 -15.40 13.15
N ALA A 54 -7.08 -15.65 12.32
CA ALA A 54 -7.36 -14.84 11.15
C ALA A 54 -7.75 -13.40 11.51
N ALA A 55 -8.55 -13.21 12.56
CA ALA A 55 -8.94 -11.90 13.05
C ALA A 55 -7.73 -11.08 13.56
N VAL A 56 -6.85 -11.70 14.33
CA VAL A 56 -5.60 -11.05 14.80
C VAL A 56 -4.70 -10.66 13.62
N ALA A 57 -4.55 -11.54 12.62
CA ALA A 57 -3.76 -11.23 11.43
C ALA A 57 -4.39 -10.12 10.58
N LEU A 58 -5.71 -10.13 10.40
CA LEU A 58 -6.45 -9.10 9.67
C LEU A 58 -6.40 -7.75 10.39
N ALA A 59 -6.35 -7.74 11.72
CA ALA A 59 -6.24 -6.54 12.54
C ALA A 59 -4.83 -5.92 12.54
N THR A 60 -3.88 -6.43 11.75
CA THR A 60 -2.55 -5.84 11.61
C THR A 60 -2.68 -4.40 11.10
N PRO A 61 -2.25 -3.38 11.88
CA PRO A 61 -2.52 -1.97 11.56
C PRO A 61 -2.00 -1.52 10.20
N TYR A 62 -0.85 -2.03 9.78
CA TYR A 62 -0.25 -1.70 8.48
C TYR A 62 -1.19 -1.94 7.30
N ALA A 63 -1.98 -3.02 7.32
CA ALA A 63 -2.92 -3.35 6.25
C ALA A 63 -4.00 -2.28 6.10
N TRP A 64 -4.54 -1.83 7.24
CA TRP A 64 -5.55 -0.79 7.28
C TRP A 64 -4.98 0.57 6.92
N THR A 65 -3.82 0.95 7.47
CA THR A 65 -3.20 2.23 7.17
C THR A 65 -2.83 2.38 5.70
N THR A 66 -2.35 1.30 5.06
CA THR A 66 -2.04 1.33 3.63
C THR A 66 -3.28 1.32 2.75
N LEU A 67 -4.30 0.53 3.09
CA LEU A 67 -5.57 0.48 2.35
C LEU A 67 -6.32 1.82 2.43
N LEU A 68 -6.50 2.35 3.64
CA LEU A 68 -7.20 3.62 3.89
C LEU A 68 -6.41 4.82 3.38
N GLY A 69 -5.08 4.73 3.38
CA GLY A 69 -4.20 5.74 2.77
C GLY A 69 -4.12 5.66 1.24
N GLY A 70 -4.92 4.80 0.60
CA GLY A 70 -4.97 4.65 -0.86
C GLY A 70 -3.73 4.03 -1.49
N SER A 71 -2.89 3.35 -0.70
CA SER A 71 -1.71 2.67 -1.22
C SER A 71 -2.12 1.38 -1.96
N PRO A 72 -1.61 1.15 -3.18
CA PRO A 72 -1.82 -0.12 -3.90
C PRO A 72 -1.38 -1.36 -3.10
N THR A 73 -0.39 -1.21 -2.21
CA THR A 73 0.09 -2.29 -1.32
C THR A 73 -1.03 -2.81 -0.40
N GLY A 74 -1.94 -1.95 0.06
CA GLY A 74 -3.06 -2.34 0.91
C GLY A 74 -4.05 -3.26 0.19
N PHE A 75 -4.25 -3.05 -1.11
CA PHE A 75 -5.04 -3.94 -1.97
C PHE A 75 -4.26 -5.22 -2.31
N GLY A 76 -3.02 -5.06 -2.76
CA GLY A 76 -2.17 -6.19 -3.18
C GLY A 76 -1.98 -7.22 -2.06
N MET A 77 -1.81 -6.79 -0.81
CA MET A 77 -1.55 -7.71 0.29
C MET A 77 -2.70 -8.67 0.61
N ALA A 78 -3.93 -8.37 0.17
CA ALA A 78 -5.06 -9.29 0.25
C ALA A 78 -4.82 -10.61 -0.49
N LEU A 79 -3.88 -10.64 -1.44
CA LEU A 79 -3.56 -11.79 -2.29
C LEU A 79 -2.48 -12.70 -1.69
N VAL A 80 -1.67 -12.21 -0.74
CA VAL A 80 -0.57 -12.98 -0.13
C VAL A 80 -1.06 -14.23 0.63
N PRO A 81 -2.17 -14.17 1.40
CA PRO A 81 -2.72 -15.36 2.04
C PRO A 81 -3.16 -16.43 1.04
N TRP A 82 -3.68 -16.04 -0.13
CA TRP A 82 -4.08 -16.96 -1.19
C TRP A 82 -2.89 -17.62 -1.88
N LEU A 83 -1.78 -16.89 -2.05
CA LEU A 83 -0.52 -17.48 -2.48
C LEU A 83 -0.06 -18.56 -1.49
N ALA A 84 -0.02 -18.24 -0.20
CA ALA A 84 0.39 -19.20 0.83
C ALA A 84 -0.54 -20.42 0.90
N TRP A 85 -1.86 -20.21 0.87
CA TRP A 85 -2.85 -21.27 0.85
C TRP A 85 -2.70 -22.16 -0.39
N GLY A 86 -2.56 -21.56 -1.58
CA GLY A 86 -2.43 -22.28 -2.84
C GLY A 86 -1.15 -23.14 -2.88
N LEU A 87 -0.02 -22.57 -2.44
CA LEU A 87 1.24 -23.30 -2.33
C LEU A 87 1.16 -24.45 -1.32
N ASP A 88 0.54 -24.23 -0.16
CA ASP A 88 0.37 -25.26 0.86
C ASP A 88 -0.50 -26.42 0.34
N VAL A 89 -1.61 -26.13 -0.35
CA VAL A 89 -2.46 -27.13 -1.03
C VAL A 89 -1.69 -27.87 -2.12
N ALA A 90 -0.92 -27.17 -2.95
CA ALA A 90 -0.16 -27.79 -4.03
C ALA A 90 0.91 -28.77 -3.50
N VAL A 91 1.66 -28.35 -2.48
CA VAL A 91 2.81 -29.12 -1.96
C VAL A 91 2.37 -30.24 -1.02
N ARG A 92 1.46 -29.95 -0.07
CA ARG A 92 1.03 -30.94 0.92
C ARG A 92 0.02 -31.90 0.34
N ASP A 93 -0.94 -31.41 -0.45
CA ASP A 93 -2.05 -32.24 -0.93
C ASP A 93 -1.78 -32.79 -2.35
N GLY A 94 -0.79 -32.27 -3.08
CA GLY A 94 -0.49 -32.67 -4.45
C GLY A 94 -1.55 -32.24 -5.46
N ARG A 95 -2.31 -31.17 -5.16
CA ARG A 95 -3.48 -30.75 -5.94
C ARG A 95 -3.17 -29.58 -6.87
N VAL A 96 -3.46 -29.74 -8.16
CA VAL A 96 -3.29 -28.70 -9.20
C VAL A 96 -4.09 -27.43 -8.89
N ARG A 97 -5.28 -27.55 -8.29
CA ARG A 97 -6.08 -26.39 -7.85
C ARG A 97 -5.29 -25.45 -6.93
N GLY A 98 -4.40 -25.97 -6.10
CA GLY A 98 -3.52 -25.16 -5.25
C GLY A 98 -2.55 -24.32 -6.09
N GLY A 99 -1.91 -24.93 -7.09
CA GLY A 99 -1.03 -24.24 -8.02
C GLY A 99 -1.76 -23.17 -8.83
N VAL A 100 -2.99 -23.44 -9.28
CA VAL A 100 -3.82 -22.44 -9.99
C VAL A 100 -4.10 -21.24 -9.10
N VAL A 101 -4.52 -21.45 -7.84
CA VAL A 101 -4.80 -20.35 -6.91
C VAL A 101 -3.51 -19.56 -6.60
N ALA A 102 -2.38 -20.24 -6.40
CA ALA A 102 -1.09 -19.59 -6.21
C ALA A 102 -0.67 -18.76 -7.43
N ALA A 103 -0.86 -19.28 -8.64
CA ALA A 103 -0.56 -18.58 -9.89
C ALA A 103 -1.43 -17.33 -10.07
N VAL A 104 -2.75 -17.45 -9.87
CA VAL A 104 -3.68 -16.33 -9.96
C VAL A 104 -3.35 -15.26 -8.92
N ALA A 105 -3.10 -15.66 -7.66
CA ALA A 105 -2.71 -14.72 -6.61
C ALA A 105 -1.41 -13.97 -6.95
N LEU A 106 -0.42 -14.66 -7.51
CA LEU A 106 0.86 -14.06 -7.89
C LEU A 106 0.73 -13.10 -9.08
N VAL A 107 -0.02 -13.49 -10.13
CA VAL A 107 -0.30 -12.64 -11.30
C VAL A 107 -1.12 -11.41 -10.89
N ALA A 108 -2.15 -11.61 -10.07
CA ALA A 108 -2.95 -10.52 -9.53
C ALA A 108 -2.11 -9.58 -8.66
N ALA A 109 -1.16 -10.11 -7.87
CA ALA A 109 -0.25 -9.27 -7.08
C ALA A 109 0.66 -8.44 -7.98
N ALA A 110 1.16 -9.00 -9.09
CA ALA A 110 1.97 -8.28 -10.08
C ALA A 110 1.19 -7.13 -10.74
N GLY A 111 -0.10 -7.33 -11.02
CA GLY A 111 -0.98 -6.30 -11.57
C GLY A 111 -1.44 -5.24 -10.55
N ALA A 112 -1.46 -5.59 -9.25
CA ALA A 112 -1.96 -4.75 -8.18
C ALA A 112 -0.88 -3.85 -7.56
N ASP A 113 0.25 -4.43 -7.15
CA ASP A 113 1.36 -3.68 -6.53
C ASP A 113 2.68 -4.43 -6.68
N LEU A 114 3.65 -3.78 -7.33
CA LEU A 114 4.95 -4.37 -7.63
C LEU A 114 5.73 -4.76 -6.36
N HIS A 115 5.58 -4.01 -5.26
CA HIS A 115 6.25 -4.36 -4.00
C HIS A 115 5.68 -5.64 -3.40
N THR A 116 4.35 -5.74 -3.33
CA THR A 116 3.67 -6.94 -2.84
C THR A 116 4.04 -8.15 -3.70
N PHE A 117 4.05 -8.01 -5.03
CA PHE A 117 4.51 -9.06 -5.93
C PHE A 117 5.95 -9.47 -5.64
N TYR A 118 6.89 -8.50 -5.58
CA TYR A 118 8.30 -8.76 -5.32
C TYR A 118 8.52 -9.53 -4.02
N PHE A 119 7.91 -9.07 -2.92
CA PHE A 119 8.02 -9.76 -1.63
C PHE A 119 7.34 -11.13 -1.64
N SER A 120 6.24 -11.29 -2.39
CA SER A 120 5.57 -12.58 -2.57
C SER A 120 6.45 -13.58 -3.31
N VAL A 121 7.18 -13.17 -4.35
CA VAL A 121 8.15 -14.00 -5.07
C VAL A 121 9.29 -14.43 -4.15
N LEU A 122 9.84 -13.50 -3.36
CA LEU A 122 10.89 -13.83 -2.38
C LEU A 122 10.39 -14.77 -1.29
N PHE A 123 9.12 -14.65 -0.90
CA PHE A 123 8.51 -15.48 0.14
C PHE A 123 8.05 -16.86 -0.35
N ALA A 124 7.74 -17.02 -1.64
CA ALA A 124 7.23 -18.28 -2.19
C ALA A 124 8.15 -19.49 -1.97
N PRO A 125 9.49 -19.44 -2.18
CA PRO A 125 10.38 -20.56 -1.85
C PRO A 125 10.32 -20.95 -0.37
N VAL A 126 10.18 -19.96 0.51
CA VAL A 126 10.06 -20.18 1.94
C VAL A 126 8.73 -20.87 2.27
N LEU A 127 7.63 -20.44 1.65
CA LEU A 127 6.32 -21.09 1.78
C LEU A 127 6.34 -22.54 1.28
N LEU A 128 7.03 -22.82 0.16
CA LEU A 128 7.22 -24.18 -0.35
C LEU A 128 7.97 -25.06 0.67
N CYS A 129 9.06 -24.54 1.26
CA CYS A 129 9.81 -25.21 2.31
C CYS A 129 8.93 -25.49 3.54
N LEU A 130 8.22 -24.48 4.05
CA LEU A 130 7.31 -24.62 5.19
C LEU A 130 6.24 -25.70 4.93
N SER A 131 5.62 -25.66 3.76
CA SER A 131 4.58 -26.61 3.34
C SER A 131 5.13 -28.04 3.28
N ALA A 132 6.32 -28.24 2.69
CA ALA A 132 6.99 -29.54 2.65
C ALA A 132 7.39 -30.02 4.06
N GLY A 133 7.84 -29.09 4.90
CA GLY A 133 8.22 -29.30 6.29
C GLY A 133 7.07 -29.76 7.16
N TRP A 134 5.87 -29.21 7.00
CA TRP A 134 4.72 -29.63 7.80
C TRP A 134 4.18 -31.01 7.45
N GLY A 135 4.39 -31.48 6.22
CA GLY A 135 3.81 -32.75 5.78
C GLY A 135 2.28 -32.72 5.69
N ARG A 136 1.63 -33.83 5.36
CA ARG A 136 0.18 -33.86 5.15
C ARG A 136 -0.61 -33.64 6.44
N ALA A 137 -1.71 -32.91 6.35
CA ALA A 137 -2.63 -32.70 7.48
C ALA A 137 -3.41 -33.97 7.84
N ASP A 138 -3.69 -34.84 6.86
CA ASP A 138 -4.56 -36.01 6.97
C ASP A 138 -3.82 -37.30 7.37
N GLY A 139 -2.53 -37.21 7.75
CA GLY A 139 -1.72 -38.38 8.11
C GLY A 139 -1.41 -39.34 6.96
N ARG A 140 -1.86 -39.06 5.73
CA ARG A 140 -1.60 -39.92 4.56
C ARG A 140 -0.14 -39.81 4.10
N CYS A 141 0.29 -40.76 3.26
CA CYS A 141 1.60 -40.71 2.61
C CYS A 141 1.77 -39.39 1.84
N GLN A 142 2.95 -38.79 1.95
CA GLN A 142 3.26 -37.55 1.23
C GLN A 142 3.09 -37.75 -0.29
N PRO A 143 2.58 -36.75 -1.02
CA PRO A 143 2.49 -36.83 -2.47
C PRO A 143 3.88 -37.04 -3.07
N SER A 144 3.95 -37.82 -4.15
CA SER A 144 5.21 -38.04 -4.87
C SER A 144 5.73 -36.74 -5.46
N TRP A 145 7.04 -36.68 -5.75
CA TRP A 145 7.63 -35.52 -6.42
C TRP A 145 6.95 -35.21 -7.76
N SER A 146 6.56 -36.22 -8.54
CA SER A 146 5.83 -36.01 -9.80
C SER A 146 4.43 -35.43 -9.61
N GLN A 147 3.74 -35.74 -8.50
CA GLN A 147 2.47 -35.11 -8.15
C GLN A 147 2.67 -33.66 -7.74
N ARG A 148 3.71 -33.35 -6.94
CA ARG A 148 4.04 -31.96 -6.55
C ARG A 148 4.41 -31.09 -7.74
N LEU A 149 5.25 -31.60 -8.64
CA LEU A 149 5.64 -30.88 -9.86
C LEU A 149 4.42 -30.59 -10.74
N ARG A 150 3.52 -31.57 -10.92
CA ARG A 150 2.23 -31.34 -11.58
C ARG A 150 1.35 -30.35 -10.82
N ALA A 151 1.33 -30.39 -9.50
CA ALA A 151 0.55 -29.42 -8.73
C ALA A 151 1.07 -27.99 -8.86
N LEU A 152 2.38 -27.81 -9.12
CA LEU A 152 3.06 -26.52 -9.22
C LEU A 152 3.21 -25.99 -10.66
N TRP A 153 2.94 -26.78 -11.70
CA TRP A 153 3.06 -26.31 -13.09
C TRP A 153 2.26 -25.02 -13.37
N PRO A 154 1.03 -24.80 -12.83
CA PRO A 154 0.32 -23.56 -13.11
C PRO A 154 1.04 -22.32 -12.56
N LEU A 155 1.76 -22.47 -11.44
CA LEU A 155 2.58 -21.40 -10.87
C LEU A 155 3.74 -21.05 -11.79
N ALA A 156 4.37 -22.06 -12.42
CA ALA A 156 5.42 -21.83 -13.40
C ALA A 156 4.89 -21.05 -14.62
N VAL A 157 3.69 -21.39 -15.10
CA VAL A 157 3.04 -20.64 -16.20
C VAL A 157 2.68 -19.23 -15.79
N GLY A 158 2.15 -19.03 -14.57
CA GLY A 158 1.94 -17.68 -14.02
C GLY A 158 3.23 -16.86 -13.98
N GLY A 159 4.35 -17.48 -13.58
CA GLY A 159 5.68 -16.85 -13.60
C GLY A 159 6.13 -16.44 -15.00
N LEU A 160 5.91 -17.29 -16.01
CA LEU A 160 6.22 -16.99 -17.41
C LEU A 160 5.38 -15.82 -17.94
N LEU A 161 4.08 -15.77 -17.61
CA LEU A 161 3.21 -14.66 -18.01
C LEU A 161 3.69 -13.32 -17.42
N ILE A 162 4.10 -13.33 -16.15
CA ILE A 162 4.63 -12.13 -15.50
C ILE A 162 5.97 -11.72 -16.12
N ALA A 163 6.85 -12.68 -16.42
CA ALA A 163 8.12 -12.41 -17.08
C ALA A 163 7.92 -11.82 -18.48
N ALA A 164 6.98 -12.35 -19.27
CA ALA A 164 6.64 -11.83 -20.59
C ALA A 164 6.08 -10.40 -20.51
N PHE A 165 5.18 -10.14 -19.56
CA PHE A 165 4.65 -8.79 -19.32
C PHE A 165 5.73 -7.81 -18.86
N ALA A 166 6.62 -8.24 -17.95
CA ALA A 166 7.73 -7.42 -17.49
C ALA A 166 8.72 -7.10 -18.62
N ALA A 167 9.03 -8.08 -19.48
CA ALA A 167 9.89 -7.86 -20.65
C ALA A 167 9.28 -6.86 -21.63
N TRP A 168 7.96 -6.95 -21.87
CA TRP A 168 7.23 -6.01 -22.72
C TRP A 168 7.22 -4.58 -22.16
N THR A 169 6.94 -4.42 -20.86
CA THR A 169 6.93 -3.09 -20.20
C THR A 169 8.33 -2.47 -20.07
N HIS A 170 9.38 -3.28 -19.91
CA HIS A 170 10.76 -2.78 -19.83
C HIS A 170 11.20 -2.07 -21.11
N GLN A 171 10.69 -2.49 -22.29
CA GLN A 171 10.96 -1.81 -23.55
C GLN A 171 10.39 -0.39 -23.60
N GLN A 172 9.38 -0.07 -22.78
CA GLN A 172 8.76 1.26 -22.72
C GLN A 172 9.34 2.18 -21.63
N LEU A 173 10.18 1.67 -20.73
CA LEU A 173 10.67 2.39 -19.54
C LEU A 173 12.18 2.62 -19.51
N ALA A 174 12.88 2.25 -20.59
CA ALA A 174 14.35 2.26 -20.69
C ALA A 174 14.98 3.67 -20.53
N GLU A 175 14.20 4.74 -20.62
CA GLU A 175 14.67 6.14 -20.51
C GLU A 175 14.28 6.85 -19.20
N SER A 176 13.85 6.13 -18.16
CA SER A 176 13.43 6.78 -16.91
C SER A 176 14.58 7.11 -15.94
N THR A 177 14.46 8.25 -15.26
CA THR A 177 15.40 8.79 -14.25
C THR A 177 15.57 7.90 -12.99
N VAL A 178 14.86 6.78 -12.90
CA VAL A 178 14.84 5.88 -11.73
C VAL A 178 15.84 4.70 -11.86
N ALA A 179 16.55 4.59 -12.99
CA ALA A 179 17.41 3.44 -13.29
C ALA A 179 18.56 3.18 -12.28
N GLY A 180 19.05 4.21 -11.59
CA GLY A 180 20.20 4.11 -10.66
C GLY A 180 19.90 3.56 -9.26
N GLY A 181 18.64 3.28 -8.92
CA GLY A 181 18.24 2.92 -7.56
C GLY A 181 18.17 4.09 -6.59
N ARG A 182 17.81 3.81 -5.33
CA ARG A 182 17.56 4.83 -4.29
C ARG A 182 18.80 5.02 -3.43
N THR A 183 19.18 6.25 -3.11
CA THR A 183 20.38 6.49 -2.27
C THR A 183 20.14 6.11 -0.80
N TRP A 184 21.20 5.91 -0.02
CA TRP A 184 21.07 5.64 1.42
C TRP A 184 20.48 6.84 2.19
N ALA A 185 20.82 8.06 1.79
CA ALA A 185 20.26 9.28 2.36
C ALA A 185 18.73 9.35 2.11
N GLU A 186 18.30 9.07 0.89
CA GLU A 186 16.88 8.97 0.55
C GLU A 186 16.20 7.86 1.39
N MET A 187 16.81 6.68 1.51
CA MET A 187 16.25 5.59 2.32
C MET A 187 16.03 5.98 3.78
N LYS A 188 16.93 6.76 4.37
CA LYS A 188 16.77 7.25 5.76
C LYS A 188 15.52 8.12 5.90
N LEU A 189 15.22 8.98 4.93
CA LEU A 189 14.02 9.83 4.96
C LEU A 189 12.71 9.03 5.00
N PHE A 190 12.71 7.83 4.41
CA PHE A 190 11.53 6.96 4.34
C PHE A 190 11.57 5.78 5.32
N SER A 191 12.61 5.71 6.16
CA SER A 191 12.74 4.67 7.18
C SER A 191 12.04 5.10 8.47
N PRO A 192 11.23 4.23 9.09
CA PRO A 192 10.56 4.55 10.33
C PRO A 192 11.51 4.47 11.55
N ALA A 193 11.17 5.16 12.64
CA ALA A 193 11.89 5.05 13.90
C ALA A 193 11.34 3.90 14.76
N GLY A 194 12.19 3.27 15.57
CA GLY A 194 11.82 2.07 16.35
C GLY A 194 10.69 2.28 17.35
N LYS A 195 10.51 3.51 17.86
CA LYS A 195 9.35 3.87 18.71
C LYS A 195 8.00 3.57 18.04
N GLY A 196 7.98 3.50 16.71
CA GLY A 196 6.80 3.17 15.91
C GLY A 196 6.20 1.79 16.22
N PHE A 197 6.98 0.81 16.70
CA PHE A 197 6.45 -0.53 17.00
C PHE A 197 5.35 -0.55 18.07
N VAL A 198 5.46 0.31 19.09
CA VAL A 198 4.60 0.30 20.28
C VAL A 198 3.84 1.60 20.49
N TRP A 199 4.20 2.69 19.80
CA TRP A 199 3.52 3.97 19.95
C TRP A 199 2.64 4.29 18.74
N ALA A 200 1.32 4.15 18.91
CA ALA A 200 0.33 4.34 17.85
C ALA A 200 0.36 5.74 17.23
N HIS A 201 0.70 6.76 18.03
CA HIS A 201 0.74 8.17 17.62
C HIS A 201 2.13 8.62 17.16
N ALA A 202 3.03 7.69 16.83
CA ALA A 202 4.33 8.06 16.31
C ALA A 202 4.19 8.89 15.02
N PRO A 203 4.93 10.00 14.86
CA PRO A 203 4.74 10.89 13.72
C PRO A 203 5.23 10.27 12.39
N GLY A 204 4.61 10.72 11.30
CA GLY A 204 5.03 10.40 9.93
C GLY A 204 5.05 8.91 9.63
N MET A 205 6.11 8.44 8.96
CA MET A 205 6.28 7.04 8.54
C MET A 205 6.38 6.05 9.71
N SER A 206 6.72 6.52 10.92
CA SER A 206 6.87 5.63 12.08
C SER A 206 5.55 4.97 12.49
N ARG A 207 4.40 5.60 12.21
CA ARG A 207 3.08 4.99 12.45
C ARG A 207 2.86 3.71 11.64
N HIS A 208 3.56 3.53 10.51
CA HIS A 208 3.44 2.32 9.69
C HIS A 208 4.11 1.09 10.33
N LEU A 209 4.98 1.26 11.33
CA LEU A 209 5.60 0.16 12.09
C LEU A 209 4.70 -0.41 13.19
N TYR A 210 3.59 0.26 13.52
CA TYR A 210 2.86 -0.06 14.74
C TYR A 210 2.22 -1.45 14.72
N LEU A 211 2.53 -2.23 15.75
CA LEU A 211 1.95 -3.54 16.05
C LEU A 211 1.31 -3.58 17.44
N GLY A 212 1.78 -2.74 18.37
CA GLY A 212 1.26 -2.68 19.73
C GLY A 212 1.90 -3.69 20.68
N VAL A 213 1.86 -3.41 21.98
CA VAL A 213 2.47 -4.27 23.01
C VAL A 213 1.73 -5.59 23.12
N ALA A 214 0.40 -5.55 22.99
CA ALA A 214 -0.46 -6.73 23.05
C ALA A 214 -0.05 -7.81 22.04
N TRP A 215 0.36 -7.37 20.85
CA TRP A 215 0.83 -8.25 19.78
C TRP A 215 2.11 -8.98 20.16
N PHE A 216 3.10 -8.27 20.71
CA PHE A 216 4.36 -8.88 21.15
C PHE A 216 4.14 -9.86 22.32
N VAL A 217 3.23 -9.54 23.24
CA VAL A 217 2.84 -10.44 24.33
C VAL A 217 2.19 -11.71 23.79
N LEU A 218 1.26 -11.62 22.83
CA LEU A 218 0.62 -12.78 22.22
C LEU A 218 1.64 -13.70 21.50
N VAL A 219 2.50 -13.13 20.67
CA VAL A 219 3.53 -13.88 19.94
C VAL A 219 4.55 -14.49 20.91
N GLY A 220 5.01 -13.71 21.90
CA GLY A 220 5.97 -14.15 22.91
C GLY A 220 5.44 -15.27 23.80
N LEU A 221 4.23 -15.12 24.36
CA LEU A 221 3.61 -16.14 25.21
C LEU A 221 3.28 -17.41 24.44
N SER A 222 2.73 -17.30 23.24
CA SER A 222 2.42 -18.48 22.41
C SER A 222 3.69 -19.21 21.97
N GLY A 223 4.75 -18.47 21.62
CA GLY A 223 6.07 -19.03 21.32
C GLY A 223 6.69 -19.73 22.52
N TRP A 224 6.63 -19.11 23.71
CA TRP A 224 7.13 -19.71 24.94
C TRP A 224 6.38 -20.99 25.30
N ALA A 225 5.04 -20.98 25.23
CA ALA A 225 4.22 -22.15 25.44
C ALA A 225 4.57 -23.26 24.43
N PHE A 226 4.72 -22.92 23.15
CA PHE A 226 5.14 -23.87 22.12
C PHE A 226 6.48 -24.51 22.45
N VAL A 227 7.49 -23.71 22.82
CA VAL A 227 8.81 -24.23 23.21
C VAL A 227 8.69 -25.13 24.43
N ARG A 228 7.98 -24.70 25.48
CA ARG A 228 7.79 -25.44 26.74
C ARG A 228 7.14 -26.80 26.52
N GLU A 229 6.00 -26.83 25.82
CA GLU A 229 5.24 -28.05 25.54
C GLU A 229 6.02 -29.03 24.66
N ASN A 230 6.87 -28.50 23.76
CA ASN A 230 7.65 -29.33 22.88
C ASN A 230 9.03 -29.70 23.46
N ARG A 231 9.47 -29.24 24.64
CA ARG A 231 10.82 -29.56 25.16
C ARG A 231 11.11 -31.06 25.22
N ARG A 232 10.09 -31.87 25.51
CA ARG A 232 10.18 -33.33 25.66
C ARG A 232 9.81 -34.12 24.40
N ALA A 233 9.44 -33.46 23.30
CA ALA A 233 9.10 -34.19 22.08
C ALA A 233 10.33 -34.86 21.49
N ALA A 234 10.16 -36.09 20.97
CA ALA A 234 11.25 -36.92 20.47
C ALA A 234 12.10 -36.22 19.38
N VAL A 235 13.36 -36.67 19.28
CA VAL A 235 14.27 -36.37 18.16
C VAL A 235 13.55 -36.81 16.87
N GLY A 236 13.10 -35.84 16.07
CA GLY A 236 12.24 -36.09 14.90
C GLY A 236 10.98 -35.21 14.83
N SER A 237 10.59 -34.56 15.94
CA SER A 237 9.53 -33.54 15.90
C SER A 237 9.93 -32.37 15.00
N ARG A 238 9.15 -32.13 13.93
CA ARG A 238 9.43 -31.11 12.90
C ARG A 238 9.16 -29.70 13.43
N ARG A 239 10.00 -29.22 14.35
CA ARG A 239 9.91 -27.87 14.95
C ARG A 239 10.50 -26.77 14.09
N TRP A 240 11.39 -27.14 13.17
CA TRP A 240 12.09 -26.18 12.32
C TRP A 240 11.17 -25.23 11.52
N PRO A 241 9.95 -25.60 11.05
CA PRO A 241 9.10 -24.64 10.34
C PRO A 241 8.64 -23.50 11.24
N VAL A 242 8.37 -23.78 12.52
CA VAL A 242 7.97 -22.76 13.50
C VAL A 242 9.15 -21.86 13.84
N LEU A 243 10.35 -22.43 14.01
CA LEU A 243 11.58 -21.65 14.20
C LEU A 243 11.87 -20.74 12.99
N LEU A 244 11.70 -21.27 11.78
CA LEU A 244 11.85 -20.50 10.55
C LEU A 244 10.83 -19.36 10.50
N LEU A 245 9.57 -19.58 10.91
CA LEU A 245 8.57 -18.51 11.01
C LEU A 245 8.95 -17.42 12.02
N PHE A 246 9.54 -17.75 13.16
CA PHE A 246 10.09 -16.75 14.08
C PHE A 246 11.26 -15.97 13.47
N VAL A 247 12.16 -16.65 12.76
CA VAL A 247 13.28 -16.00 12.03
C VAL A 247 12.75 -15.05 10.95
N LEU A 248 11.76 -15.49 10.16
CA LEU A 248 11.13 -14.67 9.12
C LEU A 248 10.43 -13.48 9.72
N LEU A 249 9.68 -13.67 10.81
CA LEU A 249 9.01 -12.59 11.50
C LEU A 249 10.04 -11.55 11.96
N GLY A 250 11.10 -11.97 12.66
CA GLY A 250 12.20 -11.08 13.05
C GLY A 250 12.84 -10.36 11.87
N GLY A 251 13.10 -11.07 10.77
CA GLY A 251 13.62 -10.50 9.53
C GLY A 251 12.71 -9.43 8.92
N VAL A 252 11.39 -9.69 8.86
CA VAL A 252 10.39 -8.74 8.38
C VAL A 252 10.33 -7.50 9.27
N LEU A 253 10.35 -7.66 10.61
CA LEU A 253 10.37 -6.53 11.54
C LEU A 253 11.65 -5.68 11.38
N LEU A 254 12.82 -6.31 11.27
CA LEU A 254 14.09 -5.62 11.10
C LEU A 254 14.20 -4.91 9.74
N LEU A 255 13.72 -5.54 8.66
CA LEU A 255 13.67 -4.91 7.34
C LEU A 255 12.70 -3.73 7.31
N ALA A 256 11.53 -3.87 7.92
CA ALA A 256 10.53 -2.80 7.99
C ALA A 256 11.02 -1.60 8.79
N TRP A 257 11.81 -1.82 9.85
CA TRP A 257 12.46 -0.76 10.61
C TRP A 257 13.44 0.06 9.75
N GLY A 258 14.03 -0.56 8.73
CA GLY A 258 14.77 0.14 7.69
C GLY A 258 16.12 0.67 8.15
N ALA A 259 16.50 1.86 7.69
CA ALA A 259 17.83 2.45 7.92
C ALA A 259 18.07 2.87 9.37
N HIS A 260 17.01 3.04 10.18
CA HIS A 260 17.11 3.34 11.61
C HIS A 260 17.07 2.08 12.49
N GLY A 261 17.13 0.89 11.89
CA GLY A 261 17.22 -0.37 12.61
C GLY A 261 18.58 -0.59 13.28
N PRO A 262 18.74 -1.70 14.03
CA PRO A 262 19.98 -2.02 14.73
C PRO A 262 21.19 -2.02 13.81
N LEU A 263 22.34 -1.59 14.35
CA LEU A 263 23.62 -1.53 13.63
C LEU A 263 23.50 -0.72 12.32
N ASP A 264 22.84 0.44 12.38
CA ASP A 264 22.55 1.31 11.25
C ASP A 264 21.88 0.59 10.08
N GLY A 265 20.87 -0.23 10.38
CA GLY A 265 20.11 -0.99 9.39
C GLY A 265 20.94 -2.05 8.65
N VAL A 266 21.83 -2.78 9.35
CA VAL A 266 22.70 -3.79 8.72
C VAL A 266 21.93 -4.82 7.88
N ILE A 267 20.76 -5.25 8.35
CA ILE A 267 19.90 -6.20 7.65
C ILE A 267 19.37 -5.59 6.34
N LEU A 268 18.98 -4.30 6.36
CA LEU A 268 18.58 -3.59 5.16
C LEU A 268 19.75 -3.43 4.18
N LYS A 269 20.95 -3.11 4.67
CA LYS A 269 22.17 -3.02 3.84
C LYS A 269 22.49 -4.35 3.17
N LEU A 270 22.41 -5.44 3.93
CA LEU A 270 22.62 -6.80 3.41
C LEU A 270 21.59 -7.13 2.33
N ALA A 271 20.30 -6.91 2.61
CA ALA A 271 19.23 -7.13 1.65
C ALA A 271 19.42 -6.31 0.35
N ARG A 272 19.82 -5.04 0.47
CA ARG A 272 20.13 -4.18 -0.69
C ARG A 272 21.32 -4.68 -1.52
N LYS A 273 22.26 -5.39 -0.90
CA LYS A 273 23.44 -5.97 -1.56
C LYS A 273 23.15 -7.34 -2.19
N THR A 274 22.34 -8.16 -1.54
CA THR A 274 22.16 -9.58 -1.92
C THR A 274 20.89 -9.84 -2.71
N LEU A 275 19.82 -9.08 -2.47
CA LEU A 275 18.53 -9.31 -3.10
C LEU A 275 18.40 -8.46 -4.37
N PRO A 276 18.11 -9.08 -5.54
CA PRO A 276 17.97 -8.35 -6.80
C PRO A 276 16.95 -7.23 -6.68
N ARG A 277 17.27 -6.05 -7.22
CA ARG A 277 16.38 -4.86 -7.28
C ARG A 277 15.91 -4.32 -5.92
N PHE A 278 16.36 -4.85 -4.79
CA PHE A 278 15.98 -4.33 -3.46
C PHE A 278 16.47 -2.88 -3.27
N VAL A 279 17.55 -2.48 -3.94
CA VAL A 279 18.06 -1.10 -4.01
C VAL A 279 17.02 -0.07 -4.50
N MET A 280 16.01 -0.52 -5.25
CA MET A 280 14.94 0.32 -5.81
C MET A 280 13.82 0.62 -4.80
N ILE A 281 13.72 -0.16 -3.73
CA ILE A 281 12.64 -0.05 -2.74
C ILE A 281 12.92 1.14 -1.83
N ARG A 282 12.11 2.21 -1.95
CA ARG A 282 12.21 3.42 -1.13
C ARG A 282 11.65 3.25 0.29
N GLN A 283 10.57 2.50 0.44
CA GLN A 283 9.86 2.30 1.72
C GLN A 283 9.99 0.84 2.16
N SER A 284 10.96 0.54 3.03
CA SER A 284 11.23 -0.84 3.46
C SER A 284 10.07 -1.46 4.25
N VAL A 285 9.25 -0.64 4.93
CA VAL A 285 8.05 -1.08 5.65
C VAL A 285 7.04 -1.85 4.78
N LYS A 286 7.11 -1.71 3.45
CA LYS A 286 6.28 -2.50 2.52
C LYS A 286 6.46 -4.01 2.63
N VAL A 287 7.54 -4.49 3.23
CA VAL A 287 7.71 -5.91 3.57
C VAL A 287 6.61 -6.42 4.52
N TYR A 288 5.92 -5.53 5.26
CA TYR A 288 4.76 -5.88 6.08
C TYR A 288 3.56 -6.40 5.29
N CYS A 289 3.55 -6.31 3.96
CA CYS A 289 2.58 -7.05 3.14
C CYS A 289 2.59 -8.57 3.43
N LEU A 290 3.71 -9.11 3.93
CA LEU A 290 3.85 -10.52 4.31
C LEU A 290 3.34 -10.83 5.74
N LEU A 291 3.23 -9.80 6.59
CA LEU A 291 3.08 -9.97 8.03
C LEU A 291 1.78 -10.70 8.43
N PRO A 292 0.58 -10.37 7.89
CA PRO A 292 -0.63 -11.11 8.24
C PRO A 292 -0.52 -12.61 7.92
N THR A 293 0.07 -12.96 6.79
CA THR A 293 0.25 -14.35 6.36
C THR A 293 1.22 -15.08 7.29
N ILE A 294 2.37 -14.47 7.61
CA ILE A 294 3.33 -15.04 8.58
C ILE A 294 2.67 -15.22 9.95
N MET A 295 1.87 -14.24 10.40
CA MET A 295 1.15 -14.31 11.66
C MET A 295 0.16 -15.47 11.70
N VAL A 296 -0.62 -15.69 10.63
CA VAL A 296 -1.52 -16.84 10.57
C VAL A 296 -0.74 -18.14 10.73
N LEU A 297 0.31 -18.32 9.93
CA LEU A 297 1.13 -19.53 9.95
C LEU A 297 1.80 -19.76 11.31
N LEU A 298 2.25 -18.69 11.97
CA LEU A 298 2.91 -18.76 13.27
C LEU A 298 1.91 -19.05 14.39
N LEU A 299 0.89 -18.21 14.53
CA LEU A 299 -0.10 -18.30 15.62
C LEU A 299 -0.95 -19.57 15.53
N ALA A 300 -1.31 -20.02 14.32
CA ALA A 300 -2.00 -21.30 14.14
C ALA A 300 -1.18 -22.49 14.67
N ARG A 301 0.15 -22.37 14.72
CA ARG A 301 1.04 -23.43 15.22
C ARG A 301 1.42 -23.27 16.69
N THR A 302 1.44 -22.04 17.20
CA THR A 302 1.88 -21.77 18.57
C THR A 302 0.73 -21.67 19.58
N LEU A 303 -0.43 -21.12 19.21
CA LEU A 303 -1.57 -20.97 20.11
C LEU A 303 -2.16 -22.29 20.65
N PRO A 304 -2.21 -23.41 19.90
CA PRO A 304 -2.65 -24.68 20.47
C PRO A 304 -1.86 -25.13 21.70
N ALA A 305 -0.58 -24.71 21.82
CA ALA A 305 0.22 -25.00 23.01
C ALA A 305 -0.29 -24.27 24.26
N LEU A 306 -0.84 -23.05 24.11
CA LEU A 306 -1.47 -22.32 25.21
C LEU A 306 -2.78 -22.98 25.65
N GLN A 307 -3.55 -23.58 24.73
CA GLN A 307 -4.82 -24.25 25.06
C GLN A 307 -4.67 -25.40 26.05
N ARG A 308 -3.45 -25.97 26.16
CA ARG A 308 -3.14 -27.03 27.13
C ARG A 308 -3.06 -26.54 28.57
N TRP A 309 -2.97 -25.24 28.79
CA TRP A 309 -2.96 -24.69 30.15
C TRP A 309 -4.37 -24.63 30.71
N ARG A 310 -4.52 -24.74 32.04
CA ARG A 310 -5.82 -24.72 32.74
C ARG A 310 -6.72 -23.56 32.33
N TRP A 311 -6.14 -22.38 32.06
CA TRP A 311 -6.85 -21.17 31.65
C TRP A 311 -6.50 -20.73 30.22
N GLY A 312 -5.97 -21.66 29.40
CA GLY A 312 -5.42 -21.38 28.08
C GLY A 312 -6.39 -20.69 27.13
N ASN A 313 -7.61 -21.21 27.02
CA ASN A 313 -8.64 -20.62 26.15
C ASN A 313 -9.03 -19.20 26.60
N VAL A 314 -9.20 -18.98 27.90
CA VAL A 314 -9.52 -17.65 28.46
C VAL A 314 -8.39 -16.67 28.16
N LEU A 315 -7.13 -17.10 28.36
CA LEU A 315 -5.95 -16.30 28.05
C LEU A 315 -5.86 -15.96 26.55
N ILE A 316 -6.11 -16.92 25.66
CA ILE A 316 -6.11 -16.67 24.21
C ILE A 316 -7.17 -15.63 23.85
N VAL A 317 -8.41 -15.80 24.34
CA VAL A 317 -9.50 -14.83 24.07
C VAL A 317 -9.12 -13.45 24.60
N ALA A 318 -8.60 -13.36 25.83
CA ALA A 318 -8.17 -12.09 26.41
C ALA A 318 -7.07 -11.41 25.59
N LEU A 319 -6.05 -12.16 25.15
CA LEU A 319 -4.97 -11.62 24.32
C LEU A 319 -5.44 -11.21 22.92
N VAL A 320 -6.33 -11.99 22.31
CA VAL A 320 -6.95 -11.66 21.01
C VAL A 320 -7.72 -10.36 21.13
N VAL A 321 -8.61 -10.24 22.12
CA VAL A 321 -9.39 -9.02 22.37
C VAL A 321 -8.46 -7.84 22.63
N LEU A 322 -7.40 -8.03 23.42
CA LEU A 322 -6.43 -6.98 23.70
C LEU A 322 -5.71 -6.50 22.44
N VAL A 323 -5.31 -7.42 21.54
CA VAL A 323 -4.72 -7.05 20.24
C VAL A 323 -5.72 -6.27 19.39
N LEU A 324 -6.98 -6.71 19.31
CA LEU A 324 -8.00 -6.00 18.53
C LEU A 324 -8.24 -4.57 19.06
N ILE A 325 -8.28 -4.41 20.39
CA ILE A 325 -8.44 -3.09 21.03
C ILE A 325 -7.21 -2.21 20.78
N ASP A 326 -6.00 -2.76 20.91
CA ASP A 326 -4.75 -2.01 20.71
C ASP A 326 -4.59 -1.59 19.24
N SER A 327 -4.85 -2.50 18.30
CA SER A 327 -4.83 -2.23 16.85
C SER A 327 -5.75 -1.08 16.44
N ARG A 328 -6.94 -0.97 17.05
CA ARG A 328 -7.89 0.14 16.79
C ARG A 328 -7.28 1.51 17.07
N ARG A 329 -6.28 1.60 17.96
CA ARG A 329 -5.61 2.88 18.28
C ARG A 329 -4.78 3.43 17.13
N ALA A 330 -4.40 2.60 16.16
CA ALA A 330 -3.52 2.99 15.07
C ALA A 330 -4.21 3.42 13.79
N PHE A 331 -5.50 3.14 13.64
CA PHE A 331 -6.26 3.56 12.47
C PHE A 331 -7.71 3.86 12.85
N ALA A 332 -8.26 4.91 12.24
CA ALA A 332 -9.67 5.25 12.29
C ALA A 332 -10.25 4.97 10.90
N PRO A 333 -10.93 3.81 10.68
CA PRO A 333 -11.52 3.53 9.39
C PRO A 333 -12.62 4.57 9.11
N GLY A 334 -12.51 5.23 7.96
CA GLY A 334 -13.49 6.19 7.45
C GLY A 334 -14.02 5.76 6.10
N LEU A 335 -15.21 6.25 5.75
CA LEU A 335 -15.73 6.12 4.40
C LEU A 335 -15.25 7.32 3.58
N CYS A 336 -14.72 7.04 2.39
CA CYS A 336 -14.43 8.06 1.42
C CYS A 336 -15.74 8.73 0.99
N ARG A 337 -15.76 10.06 1.04
CA ARG A 337 -16.81 10.88 0.44
C ARG A 337 -16.12 11.70 -0.63
N LEU A 338 -16.64 11.62 -1.85
CA LEU A 338 -16.19 12.45 -2.96
C LEU A 338 -17.36 13.33 -3.37
N PRO A 339 -17.14 14.64 -3.59
CA PRO A 339 -18.17 15.50 -4.12
C PRO A 339 -18.53 15.05 -5.54
N ARG A 340 -19.81 15.17 -5.89
CA ARG A 340 -20.32 14.78 -7.22
C ARG A 340 -20.19 15.88 -8.27
N GLN A 341 -19.89 17.10 -7.82
CA GLN A 341 -19.80 18.32 -8.59
C GLN A 341 -18.67 19.15 -8.03
N MET A 342 -18.07 19.98 -8.88
CA MET A 342 -17.00 20.89 -8.50
C MET A 342 -17.28 22.26 -9.11
N PRO A 343 -18.18 23.06 -8.51
CA PRO A 343 -18.70 24.28 -9.14
C PRO A 343 -17.63 25.28 -9.59
N ALA A 344 -16.50 25.39 -8.86
CA ALA A 344 -15.39 26.23 -9.28
C ALA A 344 -14.75 25.75 -10.61
N TYR A 345 -14.60 24.44 -10.79
CA TYR A 345 -14.09 23.83 -12.02
C TYR A 345 -15.13 23.81 -13.14
N GLU A 346 -16.40 23.60 -12.80
CA GLU A 346 -17.51 23.68 -13.75
C GLU A 346 -17.65 25.09 -14.32
N ALA A 347 -17.42 26.13 -13.51
CA ALA A 347 -17.39 27.52 -13.99
C ALA A 347 -16.27 27.76 -15.01
N VAL A 348 -15.09 27.17 -14.80
CA VAL A 348 -13.99 27.22 -15.79
C VAL A 348 -14.40 26.51 -17.09
N ALA A 349 -15.00 25.33 -16.99
CA ALA A 349 -15.44 24.58 -18.16
C ALA A 349 -16.55 25.32 -18.93
N ALA A 350 -17.50 25.93 -18.22
CA ALA A 350 -18.60 26.70 -18.80
C ALA A 350 -18.10 27.97 -19.50
N ASP A 351 -17.25 28.75 -18.83
CA ASP A 351 -16.66 29.97 -19.39
C ASP A 351 -15.80 29.67 -20.65
N ALA A 352 -15.01 28.60 -20.61
CA ALA A 352 -14.22 28.17 -21.77
C ALA A 352 -15.12 27.75 -22.94
N THR A 353 -16.23 27.06 -22.65
CA THR A 353 -17.20 26.64 -23.67
C THR A 353 -17.88 27.85 -24.31
N GLU A 354 -18.26 28.86 -23.51
CA GLU A 354 -18.86 30.10 -24.01
C GLU A 354 -17.91 30.86 -24.97
N LYS A 355 -16.60 30.76 -24.75
CA LYS A 355 -15.56 31.41 -25.54
C LYS A 355 -14.98 30.55 -26.67
N ASP A 356 -15.54 29.36 -26.91
CA ASP A 356 -15.01 28.37 -27.86
C ASP A 356 -13.50 28.09 -27.62
N ALA A 357 -13.11 28.01 -26.35
CA ALA A 357 -11.74 27.82 -25.89
C ALA A 357 -11.55 26.49 -25.14
N LEU A 358 -10.30 26.06 -25.01
CA LEU A 358 -9.96 24.89 -24.18
C LEU A 358 -9.95 25.31 -22.71
N PRO A 359 -10.64 24.57 -21.80
CA PRO A 359 -10.58 24.82 -20.36
C PRO A 359 -9.21 24.36 -19.83
N HIS A 360 -8.20 25.23 -19.91
CA HIS A 360 -6.83 24.93 -19.54
C HIS A 360 -6.38 25.82 -18.39
N ALA A 361 -6.13 25.19 -17.24
CA ALA A 361 -5.92 25.88 -15.97
C ALA A 361 -4.58 25.52 -15.32
N LEU A 362 -4.14 26.39 -14.41
CA LEU A 362 -3.10 26.12 -13.43
C LEU A 362 -3.72 26.09 -12.03
N ALA A 363 -3.53 25.00 -11.29
CA ALA A 363 -3.98 24.92 -9.90
C ALA A 363 -2.90 25.43 -8.92
N LEU A 364 -3.30 26.17 -7.89
CA LEU A 364 -2.45 26.66 -6.81
C LEU A 364 -2.83 26.00 -5.48
N PRO A 365 -1.86 25.67 -4.59
CA PRO A 365 -0.42 25.94 -4.73
C PRO A 365 0.25 25.04 -5.78
N LEU A 366 1.27 25.58 -6.42
CA LEU A 366 2.08 24.92 -7.42
C LEU A 366 3.09 23.98 -6.77
N TRP A 367 3.06 22.72 -7.19
CA TRP A 367 3.91 21.65 -6.69
C TRP A 367 4.95 21.21 -7.73
N PRO A 368 6.07 20.61 -7.30
CA PRO A 368 7.13 20.10 -8.19
C PRO A 368 6.74 18.91 -9.07
N GLY A 369 5.48 18.46 -9.07
CA GLY A 369 4.95 17.41 -9.95
C GLY A 369 4.91 16.01 -9.35
N ASP A 370 5.59 15.77 -8.23
CA ASP A 370 5.59 14.50 -7.48
C ASP A 370 4.88 14.59 -6.11
N SER A 371 4.26 15.73 -5.82
CA SER A 371 3.52 15.91 -4.57
C SER A 371 2.18 15.19 -4.64
N HIS A 372 1.93 14.33 -3.64
CA HIS A 372 0.62 13.70 -3.47
C HIS A 372 -0.53 14.71 -3.23
N GLU A 373 -0.22 15.94 -2.79
CA GLU A 373 -1.23 17.00 -2.61
C GLU A 373 -1.88 17.39 -3.94
N SER A 374 -1.22 17.13 -5.07
CA SER A 374 -1.78 17.36 -6.41
C SER A 374 -3.05 16.53 -6.67
N SER A 375 -3.21 15.39 -6.01
CA SER A 375 -4.37 14.50 -6.20
C SER A 375 -5.72 15.17 -5.89
N ARG A 376 -5.73 16.21 -5.03
CA ARG A 376 -6.96 16.94 -4.66
C ARG A 376 -7.60 17.63 -5.87
N TYR A 377 -6.78 18.34 -6.63
CA TYR A 377 -7.26 19.09 -7.80
C TYR A 377 -7.38 18.22 -9.06
N GLU A 378 -6.66 17.10 -9.14
CA GLU A 378 -6.79 16.14 -10.25
C GLU A 378 -8.18 15.52 -10.31
N TYR A 379 -8.75 15.16 -9.15
CA TYR A 379 -10.12 14.63 -9.10
C TYR A 379 -11.13 15.65 -9.66
N ALA A 380 -11.01 16.91 -9.24
CA ALA A 380 -11.90 17.98 -9.67
C ALA A 380 -11.78 18.27 -11.18
N ALA A 381 -10.54 18.29 -11.67
CA ALA A 381 -10.22 18.46 -13.08
C ALA A 381 -10.77 17.33 -13.94
N MET A 382 -10.63 16.07 -13.50
CA MET A 382 -11.19 14.91 -14.19
C MET A 382 -12.72 14.99 -14.29
N LEU A 383 -13.40 15.33 -13.19
CA LEU A 383 -14.85 15.41 -13.13
C LEU A 383 -15.41 16.48 -14.09
N SER A 384 -14.76 17.64 -14.14
CA SER A 384 -15.20 18.81 -14.93
C SER A 384 -14.53 18.91 -16.31
N ARG A 385 -13.68 17.93 -16.67
CA ARG A 385 -12.90 17.89 -17.92
C ARG A 385 -12.01 19.13 -18.15
N VAL A 386 -11.49 19.71 -17.07
CA VAL A 386 -10.52 20.82 -17.14
C VAL A 386 -9.12 20.24 -17.32
N ARG A 387 -8.36 20.75 -18.28
CA ARG A 387 -6.94 20.38 -18.47
C ARG A 387 -6.10 21.16 -17.48
N LEU A 388 -5.15 20.50 -16.83
CA LEU A 388 -4.22 21.15 -15.91
C LEU A 388 -2.80 21.16 -16.49
N VAL A 389 -2.09 22.28 -16.31
CA VAL A 389 -0.64 22.35 -16.56
C VAL A 389 0.13 21.56 -15.51
N ASN A 390 -0.30 21.65 -14.26
CA ASN A 390 0.24 20.87 -13.16
C ASN A 390 -0.49 19.54 -13.01
N GLY A 391 0.19 18.56 -12.43
CA GLY A 391 -0.36 17.24 -12.16
C GLY A 391 0.50 16.46 -11.19
N TYR A 392 0.16 15.18 -11.02
CA TYR A 392 0.90 14.20 -10.27
C TYR A 392 1.45 13.14 -11.22
N SER A 393 2.77 13.06 -11.31
CA SER A 393 3.43 11.92 -11.94
C SER A 393 4.53 11.39 -11.04
N PRO A 394 4.59 10.06 -10.79
CA PRO A 394 5.74 9.46 -10.14
C PRO A 394 7.01 9.55 -10.99
N VAL A 395 6.89 9.90 -12.27
CA VAL A 395 7.98 10.19 -13.20
C VAL A 395 7.73 11.58 -13.80
N ILE A 396 8.26 12.61 -13.14
CA ILE A 396 8.10 14.01 -13.60
C ILE A 396 8.76 14.15 -14.98
N PRO A 397 8.07 14.75 -15.98
CA PRO A 397 8.66 15.02 -17.28
C PRO A 397 9.94 15.87 -17.17
N PRO A 398 11.00 15.57 -17.94
CA PRO A 398 12.17 16.42 -18.01
C PRO A 398 11.78 17.87 -18.35
N GLY A 399 12.33 18.84 -17.62
CA GLY A 399 12.06 20.26 -17.88
C GLY A 399 10.79 20.81 -17.23
N TYR A 400 9.90 20.00 -16.61
CA TYR A 400 8.69 20.52 -15.96
C TYR A 400 9.02 21.57 -14.89
N ARG A 401 10.07 21.33 -14.11
CA ARG A 401 10.48 22.25 -13.04
C ARG A 401 10.96 23.58 -13.61
N GLU A 402 11.82 23.53 -14.63
CA GLU A 402 12.42 24.68 -15.27
C GLU A 402 11.40 25.46 -16.12
N ALA A 403 10.47 24.76 -16.75
CA ALA A 403 9.49 25.35 -17.65
C ALA A 403 8.23 25.87 -16.92
N VAL A 404 7.82 25.24 -15.82
CA VAL A 404 6.56 25.55 -15.14
C VAL A 404 6.81 26.02 -13.72
N VAL A 405 7.47 25.19 -12.89
CA VAL A 405 7.52 25.41 -11.44
C VAL A 405 8.33 26.65 -11.08
N VAL A 406 9.55 26.79 -11.60
CA VAL A 406 10.43 27.92 -11.26
C VAL A 406 9.85 29.25 -11.77
N PRO A 407 9.46 29.39 -13.06
CA PRO A 407 8.95 30.66 -13.57
C PRO A 407 7.63 31.09 -12.95
N LEU A 408 6.79 30.16 -12.53
CA LEU A 408 5.46 30.45 -11.96
C LEU A 408 5.42 30.32 -10.43
N SER A 409 6.56 30.10 -9.77
CA SER A 409 6.64 30.04 -8.31
C SER A 409 6.15 31.30 -7.59
N PRO A 410 6.26 32.54 -8.14
CA PRO A 410 5.68 33.72 -7.52
C PRO A 410 4.15 33.66 -7.35
N LEU A 411 3.44 32.87 -8.17
CA LEU A 411 2.00 32.70 -8.03
C LEU A 411 1.61 32.07 -6.69
N ASN A 412 2.48 31.26 -6.08
CA ASN A 412 2.25 30.76 -4.72
C ASN A 412 2.22 31.88 -3.69
N GLN A 413 2.87 33.01 -3.97
CA GLN A 413 2.84 34.22 -3.13
C GLN A 413 1.68 35.16 -3.51
N GLY A 414 0.83 34.79 -4.49
CA GLY A 414 -0.18 35.67 -5.07
C GLY A 414 0.39 36.75 -5.97
N GLU A 415 1.63 36.61 -6.41
CA GLU A 415 2.31 37.56 -7.29
C GLU A 415 2.12 37.13 -8.75
N LEU A 416 1.31 37.90 -9.48
CA LEU A 416 1.06 37.73 -10.92
C LEU A 416 1.43 39.04 -11.62
N GLY A 417 2.69 39.16 -12.03
CA GLY A 417 3.21 40.28 -12.80
C GLY A 417 3.20 40.00 -14.31
N PRO A 418 3.72 40.94 -15.12
CA PRO A 418 3.74 40.80 -16.58
C PRO A 418 4.50 39.56 -17.07
N ALA A 419 5.57 39.17 -16.38
CA ALA A 419 6.36 38.00 -16.73
C ALA A 419 5.58 36.69 -16.51
N GLU A 420 4.86 36.58 -15.39
CA GLU A 420 4.03 35.42 -15.08
C GLU A 420 2.82 35.35 -16.02
N VAL A 421 2.17 36.49 -16.32
CA VAL A 421 1.07 36.56 -17.30
C VAL A 421 1.54 36.08 -18.67
N GLN A 422 2.66 36.61 -19.15
CA GLN A 422 3.24 36.19 -20.43
C GLN A 422 3.55 34.69 -20.43
N ARG A 423 4.10 34.16 -19.34
CA ARG A 423 4.41 32.74 -19.22
C ARG A 423 3.15 31.86 -19.22
N LEU A 424 2.10 32.27 -18.52
CA LEU A 424 0.81 31.57 -18.54
C LEU A 424 0.23 31.53 -19.96
N ARG A 425 0.34 32.62 -20.72
CA ARG A 425 -0.10 32.69 -22.12
C ARG A 425 0.72 31.78 -23.04
N GLU A 426 2.04 31.71 -22.88
CA GLU A 426 2.90 30.77 -23.61
C GLU A 426 2.50 29.32 -23.37
N LEU A 427 2.11 29.00 -22.14
CA LEU A 427 1.59 27.69 -21.75
C LEU A 427 0.11 27.49 -22.13
N ARG A 428 -0.52 28.49 -22.74
CA ARG A 428 -1.95 28.52 -23.11
C ARG A 428 -2.87 28.30 -21.91
N VAL A 429 -2.51 28.82 -20.76
CA VAL A 429 -3.34 28.81 -19.55
C VAL A 429 -4.31 29.98 -19.61
N GLY A 430 -5.60 29.69 -19.64
CA GLY A 430 -6.66 30.70 -19.57
C GLY A 430 -7.21 30.90 -18.16
N TYR A 431 -6.88 30.01 -17.22
CA TYR A 431 -7.54 29.96 -15.92
C TYR A 431 -6.58 29.66 -14.77
N LEU A 432 -6.84 30.25 -13.60
CA LEU A 432 -6.18 29.90 -12.34
C LEU A 432 -7.21 29.31 -11.38
N ILE A 433 -6.85 28.23 -10.69
CA ILE A 433 -7.71 27.62 -9.67
C ILE A 433 -6.95 27.51 -8.36
N VAL A 434 -7.39 28.25 -7.34
CA VAL A 434 -6.74 28.27 -6.03
C VAL A 434 -7.45 27.30 -5.08
N HIS A 435 -6.70 26.35 -4.50
CA HIS A 435 -7.15 25.43 -3.45
C HIS A 435 -6.66 25.93 -2.09
N ALA A 436 -7.45 26.77 -1.43
CA ALA A 436 -7.05 27.42 -0.18
C ALA A 436 -6.69 26.41 0.93
N ASP A 437 -7.33 25.25 0.95
CA ASP A 437 -7.09 24.16 1.91
C ASP A 437 -5.79 23.37 1.66
N ALA A 438 -5.13 23.59 0.52
CA ALA A 438 -3.86 22.94 0.17
C ALA A 438 -2.62 23.76 0.56
N PHE A 439 -2.77 25.07 0.85
CA PHE A 439 -1.64 25.94 1.21
C PHE A 439 -0.97 25.56 2.54
N GLY A 440 -1.71 24.97 3.50
CA GLY A 440 -1.14 24.53 4.78
C GLY A 440 -0.07 23.44 4.66
N ALA A 441 0.00 22.74 3.53
CA ALA A 441 1.02 21.73 3.24
C ALA A 441 2.27 22.33 2.54
N ALA A 442 2.16 23.53 1.99
CA ALA A 442 3.23 24.18 1.25
C ALA A 442 4.19 24.85 2.23
N ARG A 443 5.49 24.57 2.11
CA ARG A 443 6.50 25.24 2.94
C ARG A 443 6.84 26.57 2.33
N ASP A 444 7.08 27.56 3.17
CA ASP A 444 7.60 28.88 2.76
C ASP A 444 6.65 29.66 1.84
N VAL A 445 5.34 29.41 1.98
CA VAL A 445 4.25 30.10 1.27
C VAL A 445 3.37 30.82 2.29
N PRO A 446 2.83 32.03 1.99
CA PRO A 446 1.89 32.74 2.87
C PRO A 446 0.62 31.93 3.09
N ASP A 447 -0.19 32.35 4.06
CA ASP A 447 -1.53 31.77 4.19
C ASP A 447 -2.37 32.03 2.93
N ALA A 448 -3.33 31.13 2.69
CA ALA A 448 -4.18 31.20 1.51
C ALA A 448 -4.98 32.52 1.43
N ALA A 449 -5.32 33.12 2.57
CA ALA A 449 -6.09 34.37 2.59
C ALA A 449 -5.27 35.53 2.01
N THR A 450 -3.99 35.61 2.36
CA THR A 450 -3.04 36.59 1.83
C THR A 450 -2.87 36.43 0.32
N VAL A 451 -2.71 35.20 -0.15
CA VAL A 451 -2.57 34.89 -1.58
C VAL A 451 -3.84 35.26 -2.34
N LEU A 452 -5.01 34.88 -1.82
CA LEU A 452 -6.30 35.19 -2.44
C LEU A 452 -6.56 36.69 -2.50
N ALA A 453 -6.26 37.44 -1.43
CA ALA A 453 -6.45 38.90 -1.43
C ALA A 453 -5.64 39.59 -2.54
N ARG A 454 -4.39 39.14 -2.76
CA ARG A 454 -3.55 39.63 -3.86
C ARG A 454 -4.11 39.26 -5.23
N LEU A 455 -4.54 38.02 -5.42
CA LEU A 455 -5.09 37.56 -6.70
C LEU A 455 -6.44 38.22 -7.04
N GLN A 456 -7.31 38.44 -6.06
CA GLN A 456 -8.63 39.09 -6.24
C GLN A 456 -8.51 40.56 -6.65
N THR A 457 -7.42 41.22 -6.27
CA THR A 457 -7.15 42.62 -6.61
C THR A 457 -6.27 42.77 -7.85
N ASN A 458 -5.85 41.67 -8.46
CA ASN A 458 -4.99 41.69 -9.63
C ASN A 458 -5.78 42.08 -10.89
N PRO A 459 -5.33 43.09 -11.66
CA PRO A 459 -6.06 43.58 -12.83
C PRO A 459 -6.13 42.58 -13.99
N HIS A 460 -5.29 41.54 -13.99
CA HIS A 460 -5.30 40.50 -15.03
C HIS A 460 -6.23 39.33 -14.71
N LEU A 461 -6.92 39.35 -13.57
CA LEU A 461 -7.77 38.25 -13.14
C LEU A 461 -9.22 38.70 -12.94
N LYS A 462 -10.15 37.86 -13.39
CA LYS A 462 -11.57 37.98 -13.09
C LYS A 462 -12.04 36.74 -12.35
N LEU A 463 -12.64 36.93 -11.18
CA LEU A 463 -13.23 35.82 -10.43
C LEU A 463 -14.43 35.26 -11.20
N LEU A 464 -14.41 33.96 -11.48
CA LEU A 464 -15.53 33.25 -12.12
C LEU A 464 -16.48 32.65 -11.08
N ALA A 465 -15.92 31.92 -10.13
CA ALA A 465 -16.69 31.25 -9.10
C ALA A 465 -15.84 30.95 -7.86
N GLN A 466 -16.52 30.82 -6.74
CA GLN A 466 -15.99 30.28 -5.50
C GLN A 466 -16.88 29.12 -5.04
N HIS A 467 -16.26 28.02 -4.64
CA HIS A 467 -16.94 26.93 -3.97
C HIS A 467 -16.08 26.39 -2.82
N GLU A 468 -16.57 26.50 -1.60
CA GLU A 468 -15.81 26.13 -0.38
C GLU A 468 -14.42 26.81 -0.37
N SER A 469 -13.35 26.02 -0.38
CA SER A 469 -11.95 26.48 -0.41
C SER A 469 -11.40 26.72 -1.81
N GLN A 470 -12.20 26.48 -2.86
CA GLN A 470 -11.76 26.52 -4.25
C GLN A 470 -12.21 27.84 -4.92
N TRP A 471 -11.27 28.51 -5.58
CA TRP A 471 -11.52 29.78 -6.26
C TRP A 471 -11.03 29.70 -7.70
N ALA A 472 -11.93 29.95 -8.66
CA ALA A 472 -11.61 29.92 -10.08
C ALA A 472 -11.54 31.34 -10.64
N PHE A 473 -10.44 31.65 -11.29
CA PHE A 473 -10.19 32.93 -11.96
C PHE A 473 -9.98 32.71 -13.46
N GLU A 474 -10.53 33.61 -14.26
CA GLU A 474 -10.19 33.80 -15.66
C GLU A 474 -8.97 34.73 -15.75
N LEU A 475 -8.03 34.40 -16.64
CA LEU A 475 -6.95 35.29 -17.06
C LEU A 475 -7.46 36.20 -18.18
N LEU A 476 -7.50 37.50 -17.92
CA LEU A 476 -8.05 38.49 -18.85
C LEU A 476 -7.09 38.72 -20.05
N PRO A 477 -7.66 38.97 -21.26
CA PRO A 477 -6.90 39.50 -22.37
C PRO A 477 -6.37 40.90 -22.04
N GLU A 478 -5.28 41.29 -22.70
CA GLU A 478 -4.66 42.62 -22.57
C GLU A 478 -5.58 43.75 -23.06
#